data_AF-A0A158DXJ9-F1
#
_entry.id   AF-A0A158DXJ9-F1
#
_cell.length_a   1.000
_cell.length_b   1.000
_cell.length_c   1.000
_cell.angle_alpha   90.00
_cell.angle_beta   90.00
_cell.angle_gamma   90.00
#
_symmetry.space_group_name_H-M   'P 1'
#
loop_
_entity.id
_entity.type
_entity.pdbx_description
1 polymer ?
#
loop_
_entity_poly.entity_id
_entity_poly.type
_entity_poly.pdbx_seq_one_letter_code
_entity_poly.pdbx_strand_id
1 'polypeptide(L)' 'MTNKAEEAAATKRGGARAGAGRKTVDGVSGVVPFNISLTPAERDKLKALGGSAWVREQLRRHP' A
#
# COMPACT_ATOMS: atom_id res chain seq x y z
N MET A 1 44.59 3.73 -17.97
CA MET A 1 43.45 2.83 -18.24
C MET A 1 42.26 3.40 -17.49
N THR A 2 41.39 4.13 -18.19
CA THR A 2 40.26 4.84 -17.58
C THR A 2 39.14 3.83 -17.31
N ASN A 3 38.81 3.61 -16.04
CA ASN A 3 37.77 2.67 -15.63
C ASN A 3 36.39 3.23 -16.02
N LYS A 4 35.93 2.83 -17.20
CA LYS A 4 34.58 3.05 -17.76
C LYS A 4 33.52 2.19 -17.04
N ALA A 5 33.52 2.23 -15.70
CA ALA A 5 32.60 1.48 -14.86
C ALA A 5 31.80 2.38 -13.90
N GLU A 6 32.12 3.67 -13.82
CA GLU A 6 31.50 4.61 -12.87
C GLU A 6 30.30 5.38 -13.47
N GLU A 7 30.07 5.30 -14.78
CA GLU A 7 29.12 6.18 -15.47
C GLU A 7 27.70 5.61 -15.66
N ALA A 8 27.38 4.50 -14.98
CA ALA A 8 26.04 3.88 -15.05
C ALA A 8 25.32 3.84 -13.70
N ALA A 9 25.65 4.75 -12.78
CA ALA A 9 24.74 5.12 -11.68
C ALA A 9 23.58 5.95 -12.25
N ALA A 10 22.80 5.32 -13.14
CA ALA A 10 21.55 5.87 -13.66
C ALA A 10 20.75 6.40 -12.47
N THR A 11 20.48 7.70 -12.48
CA THR A 11 19.76 8.39 -11.42
C THR A 11 18.42 7.67 -11.23
N LYS A 12 18.30 6.81 -10.22
CA LYS A 12 17.07 6.05 -9.96
C LYS A 12 16.01 7.06 -9.51
N ARG A 13 15.20 7.54 -10.45
CA ARG A 13 14.07 8.43 -10.16
C ARG A 13 12.95 7.60 -9.52
N GLY A 14 12.80 7.75 -8.21
CA GLY A 14 11.79 7.05 -7.41
C GLY A 14 12.40 5.94 -6.56
N GLY A 15 12.07 5.97 -5.27
CA GLY A 15 12.54 5.03 -4.27
C GLY A 15 11.84 5.30 -2.93
N ALA A 16 11.95 4.36 -2.00
CA ALA A 16 11.43 4.54 -0.65
C ALA A 16 12.14 5.75 0.00
N ARG A 17 11.39 6.84 0.20
CA ARG A 17 11.82 8.03 0.95
C ARG A 17 10.70 8.43 1.90
N ALA A 18 11.04 9.12 2.98
CA ALA A 18 10.04 9.68 3.87
C ALA A 18 9.05 10.56 3.07
N GLY A 19 7.75 10.27 3.20
CA GLY A 19 6.70 10.94 2.43
C GLY A 19 6.53 10.48 0.98
N ALA A 20 7.24 9.44 0.51
CA ALA A 20 6.92 8.77 -0.76
C ALA A 20 5.88 7.67 -0.60
N GLY A 21 5.17 7.40 -1.69
CA GLY A 21 4.06 6.44 -1.75
C GLY A 21 2.70 7.14 -1.61
N ARG A 22 1.63 6.41 -1.96
CA ARG A 22 0.27 6.86 -1.70
C ARG A 22 -0.05 6.58 -0.24
N LYS A 23 -0.43 7.62 0.49
CA LYS A 23 -1.03 7.46 1.81
C LYS A 23 -2.37 6.76 1.63
N THR A 24 -2.64 5.78 2.49
CA THR A 24 -3.98 5.22 2.69
C THR A 24 -4.94 6.35 3.08
N VAL A 25 -6.18 6.28 2.59
CA VAL A 25 -7.20 7.32 2.80
C VAL A 25 -7.49 7.57 4.28
N ASP A 26 -7.26 6.56 5.12
CA ASP A 26 -7.44 6.59 6.57
C ASP A 26 -6.14 6.84 7.34
N GLY A 27 -5.04 7.18 6.64
CA GLY A 27 -3.77 7.57 7.25
C GLY A 27 -3.00 6.45 7.96
N VAL A 28 -3.49 5.21 7.90
CA VAL A 28 -2.91 4.07 8.60
C VAL A 28 -1.56 3.67 7.97
N SER A 29 -0.52 3.66 8.80
CA SER A 29 0.85 3.23 8.44
C SER A 29 1.21 1.91 9.12
N GLY A 30 2.30 1.27 8.67
CA GLY A 30 2.82 0.04 9.28
C GLY A 30 1.96 -1.21 9.07
N VAL A 31 1.07 -1.21 8.06
CA VAL A 31 0.21 -2.35 7.76
C VAL A 31 0.82 -3.29 6.74
N VAL A 32 0.55 -4.58 6.90
CA VAL A 32 0.85 -5.60 5.89
C VAL A 32 -0.30 -5.62 4.88
N PRO A 33 -0.04 -5.39 3.57
CA PRO A 33 -1.06 -5.55 2.56
C PRO A 33 -1.44 -7.03 2.43
N PHE A 34 -2.74 -7.31 2.39
CA PHE A 34 -3.28 -8.64 2.21
C PHE A 34 -4.35 -8.61 1.12
N ASN A 35 -4.35 -9.61 0.24
CA ASN A 35 -5.33 -9.75 -0.83
C ASN A 35 -6.46 -10.66 -0.37
N ILE A 36 -7.70 -10.21 -0.54
CA ILE A 36 -8.91 -10.99 -0.31
C ILE A 36 -9.70 -11.12 -1.62
N SER A 37 -10.20 -12.32 -1.89
CA SER A 37 -11.13 -12.56 -3.00
C SER A 37 -12.55 -12.37 -2.49
N LEU A 38 -13.30 -11.49 -3.14
CA LEU A 38 -14.70 -11.19 -2.84
C LEU A 38 -15.54 -11.31 -4.10
N THR A 39 -16.81 -11.63 -3.95
CA THR A 39 -17.77 -11.47 -5.05
C THR A 39 -17.92 -9.99 -5.42
N PRO A 40 -18.38 -9.66 -6.64
CA PRO A 40 -18.62 -8.26 -7.03
C PRO A 40 -19.57 -7.52 -6.08
N ALA A 41 -20.65 -8.18 -5.64
CA ALA A 41 -21.61 -7.59 -4.71
C ALA A 41 -21.01 -7.30 -3.33
N GLU A 42 -20.18 -8.21 -2.80
CA GLU A 42 -19.48 -8.02 -1.54
C GLU A 42 -18.43 -6.91 -1.63
N ARG A 43 -17.71 -6.80 -2.75
CA ARG A 43 -16.77 -5.70 -2.99
C ARG A 43 -17.47 -4.36 -2.97
N ASP A 44 -18.63 -4.25 -3.62
CA ASP A 44 -19.37 -2.99 -3.69
C ASP A 44 -19.97 -2.62 -2.32
N LYS A 45 -20.46 -3.62 -1.58
CA LYS A 45 -20.86 -3.46 -0.18
C LYS A 45 -19.69 -3.00 0.69
N LEU A 46 -18.51 -3.61 0.55
CA LEU A 46 -17.32 -3.25 1.31
C LEU A 46 -16.88 -1.82 1.02
N LYS A 47 -16.95 -1.39 -0.25
CA LYS A 47 -16.67 -0.01 -0.65
C LYS A 47 -17.63 0.98 0.02
N ALA A 48 -18.93 0.66 0.08
CA ALA A 48 -19.93 1.48 0.77
C ALA A 48 -19.71 1.56 2.29
N LEU A 49 -19.19 0.48 2.90
CA LEU A 49 -18.89 0.41 4.34
C LEU A 49 -17.61 1.14 4.75
N GLY A 50 -16.83 1.69 3.81
CA GLY A 50 -15.57 2.39 4.10
C GLY A 50 -14.30 1.56 3.85
N GLY A 51 -14.43 0.40 3.19
CA GLY A 51 -13.30 -0.37 2.68
C GLY A 51 -12.45 -0.99 3.80
N SER A 52 -11.14 -0.80 3.70
CA SER A 52 -10.16 -1.43 4.60
C SER A 52 -10.27 -0.94 6.05
N ALA A 53 -10.79 0.28 6.29
CA ALA A 53 -11.03 0.79 7.63
C ALA A 53 -12.09 -0.03 8.36
N TRP A 54 -13.18 -0.39 7.67
CA TRP A 54 -14.26 -1.22 8.22
C TRP A 54 -13.78 -2.63 8.54
N VAL A 55 -12.99 -3.25 7.63
CA VAL A 55 -12.39 -4.58 7.89
C VAL A 55 -11.57 -4.57 9.17
N ARG A 56 -10.71 -3.56 9.35
CA ARG A 56 -9.89 -3.41 10.58
C ARG A 56 -10.73 -3.20 11.83
N GLU A 57 -11.87 -2.53 11.74
CA GLU A 57 -12.78 -2.39 12.88
C GLU A 57 -13.42 -3.73 13.25
N GLN A 58 -13.88 -4.52 12.27
CA GLN A 58 -14.47 -5.83 12.54
C GLN A 58 -13.46 -6.79 13.19
N LEU A 59 -12.21 -6.79 12.73
CA LEU A 59 -11.13 -7.59 13.33
C LEU A 59 -10.79 -7.16 14.77
N ARG A 60 -10.95 -5.87 15.12
CA ARG A 60 -10.77 -5.40 16.50
C ARG A 60 -11.95 -5.75 17.40
N ARG A 61 -13.15 -5.88 16.83
CA ARG A 61 -14.37 -6.24 17.55
C ARG A 61 -14.46 -7.73 17.87
N HIS A 62 -13.93 -8.58 16.99
CA HIS A 62 -13.98 -10.04 17.13
C HIS A 62 -12.55 -10.60 17.17
N PRO A 63 -12.01 -10.89 18.37
CA PRO A 63 -10.65 -11.43 18.52
C PRO A 63 -10.50 -12.84 17.96
#